data_AF-A0A4U0WPT9-F1
#
_entry.id   AF-A0A4U0WPT9-F1
#
_cell.length_a   1.000
_cell.length_b   1.000
_cell.length_c   1.000
_cell.angle_alpha   90.00
_cell.angle_beta   90.00
_cell.angle_gamma   90.00
#
_symmetry.space_group_name_H-M   'P 1'
#
loop_
_entity.id
_entity.type
_entity.pdbx_description
1 polymer ?
#
loop_
_entity_poly.entity_id
_entity_poly.type
_entity_poly.pdbx_seq_one_letter_code
_entity_poly.pdbx_strand_id
1 'polypeptide(L)'
;MIFGIGPAAELRKHNIPVVCDLPGVGANVTDHLMAPMVFKSKMKSMQYLFSRMKSFPALIEWSRFGTGAMTTNEFKRNDATSGKASPDLEIPFAPMSFRTMERHKRQWIS
;
A
#
# COMPACT_ATOMS: atom_id res chain seq x y z
N MET A 1 10.83 17.36 -11.32
CA MET A 1 12.25 17.69 -11.03
C MET A 1 12.24 19.04 -10.34
N ILE A 2 12.94 19.15 -9.20
CA ILE A 2 12.94 20.34 -8.35
C ILE A 2 14.41 20.71 -8.15
N PHE A 3 14.74 22.00 -8.19
CA PHE A 3 16.11 22.54 -8.04
C PHE A 3 17.10 22.34 -9.21
N GLY A 4 16.63 22.10 -10.43
CA GLY A 4 17.50 22.14 -11.62
C GLY A 4 18.43 20.95 -11.82
N ILE A 5 18.18 19.84 -11.11
CA ILE A 5 18.92 18.57 -11.23
C ILE A 5 18.01 17.54 -11.91
N GLY A 6 18.46 16.99 -13.04
CA GLY A 6 17.74 16.00 -13.84
C GLY A 6 17.94 16.16 -15.34
N PRO A 7 17.15 15.49 -16.21
CA PRO A 7 17.33 15.57 -17.65
C PRO A 7 17.18 17.00 -18.17
N ALA A 8 18.22 17.57 -18.78
CA ALA A 8 18.24 18.98 -19.19
C ALA A 8 17.11 19.35 -20.16
N ALA A 9 16.72 18.45 -21.06
CA ALA A 9 15.61 18.66 -21.99
C ALA A 9 14.28 18.87 -21.24
N GLU A 10 14.00 18.04 -20.24
CA GLU A 10 12.76 18.13 -19.46
C GLU A 10 12.81 19.32 -18.49
N LEU A 11 13.96 19.62 -17.88
CA LEU A 11 14.14 20.82 -17.05
C LEU A 11 13.87 22.13 -17.84
N ARG A 12 14.42 22.24 -19.05
CA ARG A 12 14.21 23.40 -19.93
C ARG A 12 12.74 23.55 -20.34
N LYS A 13 12.05 22.45 -20.63
CA LYS A 13 10.61 22.44 -20.95
C LYS A 13 9.75 23.05 -19.84
N HIS A 14 10.15 22.88 -18.58
CA HIS A 14 9.45 23.44 -17.41
C HIS A 14 10.02 24.77 -16.93
N ASN A 15 10.86 25.46 -17.73
CA ASN A 15 11.52 26.72 -17.38
C ASN A 15 12.35 26.64 -16.08
N ILE A 16 12.92 25.47 -15.79
CA ILE A 16 13.79 25.26 -14.63
C ILE A 16 15.24 25.44 -15.09
N PRO A 17 16.02 26.37 -14.49
CA PRO A 17 17.44 26.49 -14.77
C PRO A 17 18.16 25.17 -14.55
N VAL A 18 18.97 24.74 -15.53
CA VAL A 18 19.73 23.49 -15.42
C VAL A 18 20.97 23.75 -14.57
N VAL A 19 20.98 23.20 -13.37
CA VAL A 19 22.13 23.18 -12.45
C VAL A 19 23.03 21.99 -12.77
N CYS A 20 22.43 20.82 -13.05
CA CYS A 20 23.16 19.60 -13.39
C CYS A 20 22.31 18.71 -14.31
N ASP A 21 22.85 18.38 -15.49
CA ASP A 21 22.19 17.48 -16.44
C ASP A 21 22.44 16.03 -16.07
N LEU A 22 21.43 15.38 -15.50
CA LEU A 22 21.48 13.99 -15.06
C LEU A 22 20.30 13.21 -15.68
N PRO A 23 20.49 12.56 -16.83
CA PRO A 23 19.40 11.85 -17.53
C PRO A 23 18.83 10.66 -16.73
N GLY A 24 19.57 10.13 -15.74
CA GLY A 24 19.10 9.05 -14.88
C GLY A 24 18.12 9.46 -13.79
N VAL A 25 17.97 10.75 -13.49
CA VAL A 25 17.08 11.22 -12.41
C VAL A 25 15.63 10.97 -12.81
N GLY A 26 14.93 10.16 -12.01
CA GLY A 26 13.55 9.75 -12.29
C GLY A 26 13.43 8.66 -13.37
N ALA A 27 14.54 8.18 -13.92
CA ALA A 27 14.57 6.99 -14.78
C ALA A 27 14.72 5.71 -13.93
N ASN A 28 14.45 4.57 -14.55
CA ASN A 28 14.62 3.24 -13.94
C ASN A 28 13.85 3.07 -12.61
N VAL A 29 12.64 3.62 -12.55
CA VAL A 29 11.73 3.40 -11.41
C VAL A 29 11.28 1.95 -11.46
N THR A 30 11.64 1.19 -10.43
CA THR A 30 11.16 -0.16 -10.19
C THR A 30 10.12 -0.11 -9.09
N ASP A 31 9.01 -0.80 -9.30
CA ASP A 31 7.95 -0.97 -8.30
C ASP A 31 7.67 -2.47 -8.10
N HIS A 32 6.97 -2.80 -7.03
CA HIS A 32 6.44 -4.12 -6.78
C HIS A 32 5.00 -4.18 -7.30
N LEU A 33 4.80 -4.83 -8.45
CA LEU A 33 3.47 -5.03 -9.01
C LEU A 33 2.63 -5.91 -8.07
N MET A 34 1.49 -5.39 -7.62
CA MET A 34 0.59 -6.08 -6.70
C MET A 34 -0.82 -6.21 -7.29
N ALA A 35 -1.40 -7.41 -7.20
CA ALA A 35 -2.79 -7.69 -7.55
C ALA A 35 -3.61 -8.02 -6.29
N PRO A 36 -4.47 -7.12 -5.78
CA PRO A 36 -5.22 -7.37 -4.56
C PRO A 36 -6.34 -8.39 -4.79
N MET A 37 -6.35 -9.46 -3.98
CA MET A 37 -7.42 -10.45 -3.94
C MET A 37 -8.22 -10.31 -2.63
N VAL A 38 -9.53 -10.12 -2.73
CA VAL A 38 -10.41 -9.91 -1.57
C VAL A 38 -11.49 -10.98 -1.49
N PHE A 39 -11.57 -11.65 -0.34
CA PHE A 39 -12.50 -12.74 -0.09
C PHE A 39 -13.47 -12.41 1.05
N LYS A 40 -14.68 -12.96 1.01
CA LYS A 40 -15.62 -12.91 2.14
C LYS A 40 -15.25 -14.00 3.16
N SER A 41 -15.14 -13.63 4.43
CA SER A 41 -14.89 -14.58 5.52
C SER A 41 -16.15 -14.79 6.37
N LYS A 42 -16.31 -16.01 6.90
CA LYS A 42 -17.32 -16.32 7.93
C LYS A 42 -16.86 -15.88 9.33
N MET A 43 -15.55 -15.65 9.52
CA MET A 43 -14.98 -15.16 10.78
C MET A 43 -14.94 -13.63 10.79
N LYS A 44 -14.91 -13.05 12.00
CA LYS A 44 -14.77 -11.60 12.17
C LYS A 44 -13.42 -11.15 11.61
N SER A 45 -13.47 -10.30 10.58
CA SER A 45 -12.28 -9.62 10.06
C SER A 45 -11.95 -8.40 10.92
N MET A 46 -10.73 -7.88 10.79
CA MET A 46 -10.31 -6.63 11.43
C MET A 46 -10.88 -5.38 10.73
N GLN A 47 -11.82 -5.55 9.79
CA GLN A 47 -12.44 -4.44 9.06
C GLN A 47 -13.14 -3.43 9.98
N TYR A 48 -13.59 -3.85 11.17
CA TYR A 48 -14.25 -2.97 12.13
C TYR A 48 -13.34 -1.85 12.66
N LEU A 49 -12.01 -2.04 12.62
CA LEU A 49 -11.04 -1.03 13.05
C LEU A 49 -11.12 0.25 12.20
N PHE A 50 -11.57 0.17 10.95
CA PHE A 50 -11.79 1.33 10.10
C PHE A 50 -13.01 2.18 10.49
N SER A 51 -13.88 1.70 11.37
CA SER A 51 -15.03 2.45 11.85
C SER A 51 -14.70 3.14 13.18
N ARG A 52 -14.82 4.47 13.21
CA ARG A 52 -14.58 5.28 14.41
C ARG A 52 -15.32 4.77 15.66
N MET A 53 -16.56 4.33 15.51
CA MET A 53 -17.38 3.89 16.64
C MET A 53 -17.13 2.42 17.00
N LYS A 54 -16.96 1.55 15.99
CA LYS A 54 -16.80 0.11 16.23
C LYS A 54 -15.39 -0.26 16.71
N SER A 55 -14.39 0.59 16.46
CA SER A 55 -13.02 0.39 16.94
C SER A 55 -12.83 0.75 18.42
N PHE A 56 -13.79 1.44 19.05
CA PHE A 56 -13.64 1.95 20.41
C PHE A 56 -13.30 0.87 21.46
N PRO A 57 -13.90 -0.34 21.45
CA PRO A 57 -13.48 -1.40 22.37
C PRO A 57 -12.02 -1.84 22.19
N ALA A 58 -11.54 -1.90 20.94
CA ALA A 58 -10.15 -2.25 20.66
C ALA A 58 -9.17 -1.16 21.12
N LEU A 59 -9.59 0.11 21.06
CA LEU A 59 -8.82 1.24 21.60
C LEU A 59 -8.70 1.16 23.14
N ILE A 60 -9.78 0.78 23.82
CA ILE A 60 -9.77 0.58 25.27
C ILE A 60 -8.85 -0.58 25.65
N GLU A 61 -8.94 -1.71 24.94
CA GLU A 61 -8.06 -2.87 25.18
C GLU A 61 -6.59 -2.49 25.03
N TRP A 62 -6.24 -1.84 23.91
CA TRP A 62 -4.89 -1.37 23.64
C TRP A 62 -4.40 -0.39 24.71
N SER A 63 -5.20 0.60 25.08
CA SER A 63 -4.77 1.62 26.04
C SER A 63 -4.59 1.09 27.47
N ARG A 64 -5.35 0.05 27.86
CA ARG A 64 -5.29 -0.51 29.21
C ARG A 64 -4.28 -1.64 29.37
N PHE A 65 -4.08 -2.45 28.33
CA PHE A 65 -3.30 -3.68 28.43
C PHE A 65 -2.16 -3.76 27.41
N GLY A 66 -2.10 -2.86 26.43
CA GLY A 66 -1.12 -2.94 25.34
C GLY A 66 -1.31 -4.17 24.46
N THR A 67 -2.54 -4.71 24.39
CA THR A 67 -2.89 -5.91 23.62
C THR A 67 -3.95 -5.62 22.56
N GLY A 68 -4.26 -6.63 21.74
CA GLY A 68 -5.43 -6.64 20.87
C GLY A 68 -5.14 -6.25 19.42
N ALA A 69 -6.21 -6.11 18.64
CA ALA A 69 -6.13 -5.96 17.18
C ALA A 69 -5.40 -4.67 16.71
N MET A 70 -5.16 -3.70 17.60
CA MET A 70 -4.44 -2.46 17.29
C MET A 70 -2.92 -2.56 17.47
N THR A 71 -2.40 -3.65 18.04
CA THR A 71 -0.96 -3.85 18.26
C THR A 71 -0.27 -4.59 17.11
N THR A 72 -1.00 -4.85 16.02
CA THR A 72 -0.56 -5.70 14.92
C THR A 72 -0.93 -5.06 13.59
N ASN A 73 -0.05 -5.20 12.60
CA ASN A 73 -0.35 -4.88 11.21
C ASN A 73 -0.89 -6.11 10.45
N GLU A 74 -0.89 -7.30 11.08
CA GLU A 74 -1.28 -8.63 10.56
C GLU A 74 -0.95 -8.90 9.09
N PHE A 75 0.17 -8.38 8.58
CA PHE A 75 0.69 -8.76 7.27
C PHE A 75 1.50 -10.04 7.41
N LYS A 76 0.89 -11.18 7.08
CA LYS A 76 1.62 -12.44 6.95
C LYS A 76 2.11 -12.56 5.52
N ARG A 77 3.42 -12.62 5.38
CA ARG A 77 4.10 -12.79 4.10
C ARG A 77 4.37 -14.27 3.85
N ASN A 78 3.96 -14.77 2.70
CA ASN A 78 4.42 -16.05 2.18
C ASN A 78 5.13 -15.80 0.85
N ASP A 79 6.35 -16.30 0.75
CA ASP A 79 7.18 -16.19 -0.45
C ASP A 79 7.18 -17.51 -1.20
N ALA A 80 6.79 -17.49 -2.48
CA ALA A 80 6.87 -18.66 -3.36
C ALA A 80 8.05 -18.50 -4.32
N THR A 81 8.89 -19.52 -4.40
CA THR A 81 10.05 -19.58 -5.31
C THR A 81 9.89 -20.73 -6.29
N SER A 82 10.22 -20.52 -7.56
CA SER A 82 10.31 -21.58 -8.55
C SER A 82 11.67 -22.31 -8.52
N GLY A 83 12.40 -22.25 -7.39
CA GLY A 83 13.72 -22.84 -7.21
C GLY A 83 14.90 -21.86 -7.39
N LYS A 84 14.65 -20.54 -7.42
CA LYS A 84 15.69 -19.50 -7.42
C LYS A 84 16.07 -19.09 -6.00
N ALA A 85 17.24 -18.44 -5.86
CA ALA A 85 17.76 -17.92 -4.60
C ALA A 85 16.88 -16.80 -3.96
N SER A 86 16.00 -16.17 -4.75
CA SER A 86 15.02 -15.17 -4.31
C SER A 86 13.61 -15.56 -4.76
N PRO A 87 12.55 -15.17 -4.02
CA PRO A 87 11.19 -15.51 -4.40
C PRO A 87 10.73 -14.80 -5.67
N ASP A 88 9.93 -15.51 -6.47
CA ASP A 88 9.33 -14.97 -7.70
C ASP A 88 7.96 -14.31 -7.41
N LEU A 89 7.30 -14.71 -6.32
CA LEU A 89 5.99 -14.19 -5.92
C LEU A 89 5.92 -14.00 -4.40
N GLU A 90 5.47 -12.82 -3.99
CA GLU A 90 5.12 -12.50 -2.60
C GLU A 90 3.60 -12.50 -2.45
N ILE A 91 3.09 -13.25 -1.47
CA ILE A 91 1.67 -13.30 -1.12
C ILE A 91 1.50 -12.72 0.29
N PRO A 92 1.25 -11.40 0.41
CA PRO A 92 0.87 -10.79 1.67
C PRO A 92 -0.61 -11.08 1.98
N PHE A 93 -0.86 -11.64 3.16
CA PHE A 93 -2.19 -11.84 3.71
C PHE A 93 -2.45 -10.86 4.84
N ALA A 94 -3.63 -10.24 4.85
CA ALA A 94 -4.14 -9.50 6.00
C ALA A 94 -5.61 -9.88 6.23
N PRO A 95 -6.08 -10.04 7.49
CA PRO A 95 -7.46 -10.35 7.82
C PRO A 95 -8.36 -9.10 7.75
N MET A 96 -8.07 -8.22 6.79
CA MET A 96 -8.76 -6.97 6.50
C MET A 96 -8.57 -6.63 5.02
N SER A 97 -9.51 -5.88 4.45
CA SER A 97 -9.37 -5.38 3.09
C SER A 97 -9.18 -3.87 3.09
N PHE A 98 -8.23 -3.38 2.30
CA PHE A 98 -8.05 -1.96 2.01
C PHE A 98 -9.03 -1.43 0.96
N ARG A 99 -10.01 -2.26 0.55
CA ARG A 99 -11.14 -1.82 -0.25
C ARG A 99 -12.04 -0.94 0.63
N THR A 100 -11.64 0.31 0.76
CA THR A 100 -12.32 1.32 1.53
C THR A 100 -13.59 1.73 0.79
N MET A 101 -14.75 1.38 1.37
CA MET A 101 -15.98 2.18 1.32
C MET A 101 -16.43 2.70 -0.06
N GLU A 102 -16.86 1.80 -0.95
CA GLU A 102 -17.67 2.16 -2.11
C GLU A 102 -19.11 1.64 -1.92
N ARG A 103 -19.78 2.09 -0.85
CA ARG A 103 -21.23 1.91 -0.72
C ARG A 103 -22.02 3.07 -1.37
N HIS A 104 -21.32 4.09 -1.86
CA HIS A 104 -21.87 5.14 -2.71
C HIS A 104 -21.02 5.29 -3.97
N LYS A 105 -21.23 4.41 -4.94
CA LYS A 105 -21.14 4.63 -6.40
C LYS A 105 -21.24 3.27 -7.10
N ARG A 106 -22.47 2.77 -7.16
CA ARG A 106 -22.85 1.63 -7.98
C ARG A 106 -23.30 2.14 -9.35
N GLN A 107 -22.33 2.62 -10.13
CA GLN A 107 -22.34 2.87 -11.58
C GLN A 107 -20.84 2.83 -11.88
N TRP A 108 -20.27 1.87 -12.59
CA TRP A 108 -20.39 1.46 -13.99
C TRP A 108 -19.85 0.02 -14.04
N ILE A 109 -20.44 -0.96 -14.74
CA ILE A 109 -20.33 -1.20 -16.19
C ILE A 109 -21.56 -2.03 -16.60
N SER A 110 -22.40 -1.42 -17.43
CA SER A 110 -23.05 -2.06 -18.58
C SER A 110 -22.08 -2.06 -19.74
#